data_AF-L8P6C3-F1
#
_entry.id   AF-L8P6C3-F1
#
_cell.length_a   1.000
_cell.length_b   1.000
_cell.length_c   1.000
_cell.angle_alpha   90.00
_cell.angle_beta   90.00
_cell.angle_gamma   90.00
#
_symmetry.space_group_name_H-M   'P 1'
#
loop_
_entity.id
_entity.type
_entity.pdbx_description
1 polymer ?
#
loop_
_entity_poly.entity_id
_entity_poly.type
_entity_poly.pdbx_seq_one_letter_code
_entity_poly.pdbx_strand_id
1 'polypeptide(L)'
;MSTAHRRVLRLTADAIRALVLGSAVFVAITPRDGAVILTLLFLALLVPRLTRLPAVLDLLLCAVLAWAAWSSVFHWYRTVGWYDTAVHAVTPGVVAATLHVLLARLRLLPSPADRALRRAATPLLTTALGATVASLWEMYEWLATDVFGARLRVGYEDTIADLAAGVSGSLAAGLVLAWRAAHGSLGTTGNGRLTAGRDVRIKRTGG
;
A
#
# COMPACT_ATOMS: atom_id res chain seq x y z
N MET A 1 6.24 6.64 18.28
CA MET A 1 4.77 6.40 18.30
C MET A 1 4.41 5.57 19.52
N SER A 2 3.51 6.06 20.38
CA SER A 2 3.16 5.39 21.65
C SER A 2 2.35 4.09 21.43
N THR A 3 2.31 3.23 22.44
CA THR A 3 1.52 1.99 22.45
C THR A 3 0.02 2.29 22.36
N ALA A 4 -0.46 3.31 23.07
CA ALA A 4 -1.85 3.76 23.03
C ALA A 4 -2.26 4.20 21.60
N HIS A 5 -1.43 5.01 20.94
CA HIS A 5 -1.71 5.46 19.57
C HIS A 5 -1.76 4.28 18.57
N ARG A 6 -0.81 3.34 18.67
CA ARG A 6 -0.84 2.10 17.87
C ARG A 6 -2.13 1.30 18.07
N ARG A 7 -2.61 1.21 19.32
CA ARG A 7 -3.85 0.49 19.65
C ARG A 7 -5.05 1.16 19.00
N VAL A 8 -5.16 2.49 19.08
CA VAL A 8 -6.25 3.24 18.44
C VAL A 8 -6.29 2.98 16.94
N LEU A 9 -5.16 3.12 16.24
CA LEU A 9 -5.10 2.87 14.79
C LEU A 9 -5.57 1.46 14.41
N ARG A 10 -5.17 0.44 15.18
CA ARG A 10 -5.60 -0.94 14.93
C ARG A 10 -7.10 -1.13 15.17
N LEU A 11 -7.63 -0.57 16.26
CA LEU A 11 -9.06 -0.63 16.55
C LEU A 11 -9.88 0.07 15.46
N THR A 12 -9.40 1.20 14.93
CA THR A 12 -10.04 1.88 13.80
C THR A 12 -10.03 1.02 12.55
N ALA A 13 -8.90 0.37 12.21
CA ALA A 13 -8.84 -0.55 11.07
C ALA A 13 -9.80 -1.74 11.24
N ASP A 14 -9.93 -2.25 12.46
CA ASP A 14 -10.85 -3.35 12.78
C ASP A 14 -12.32 -2.93 12.70
N ALA A 15 -12.65 -1.70 13.11
CA ALA A 15 -13.98 -1.14 12.92
C ALA A 15 -14.31 -1.06 11.42
N ILE A 16 -13.38 -0.62 10.57
CA ILE A 16 -13.58 -0.60 9.11
C ILE A 16 -13.83 -2.03 8.58
N ARG A 17 -13.06 -3.03 9.01
CA ARG A 17 -13.29 -4.44 8.61
C ARG A 17 -14.68 -4.93 9.00
N ALA A 18 -15.11 -4.63 10.24
CA ALA A 18 -16.44 -4.99 10.71
C ALA A 18 -17.53 -4.29 9.89
N LEU A 19 -17.34 -3.02 9.51
CA LEU A 19 -18.25 -2.30 8.63
C LEU A 19 -18.30 -2.90 7.22
N VAL A 20 -17.16 -3.33 6.65
CA VAL A 20 -17.12 -4.02 5.35
C VAL A 20 -17.87 -5.36 5.43
N LEU A 21 -17.64 -6.15 6.48
CA LEU A 21 -18.36 -7.41 6.68
C LEU A 21 -19.87 -7.18 6.86
N GLY A 22 -20.25 -6.20 7.68
CA GLY A 22 -21.65 -5.80 7.86
C GLY A 22 -22.28 -5.32 6.56
N SER A 23 -21.53 -4.59 5.72
CA SER A 23 -21.97 -4.16 4.39
C SER A 23 -22.18 -5.37 3.47
N ALA A 24 -21.30 -6.38 3.52
CA ALA A 24 -21.45 -7.59 2.73
C ALA A 24 -22.73 -8.35 3.11
N VAL A 25 -22.99 -8.52 4.41
CA VAL A 25 -24.22 -9.15 4.92
C VAL A 25 -25.45 -8.35 4.51
N PHE A 26 -25.42 -7.03 4.68
CA PHE A 26 -26.52 -6.14 4.29
C PHE A 26 -26.83 -6.24 2.81
N VAL A 27 -25.82 -6.17 1.94
CA VAL A 27 -26.02 -6.29 0.50
C VAL A 27 -26.57 -7.68 0.14
N ALA A 28 -26.07 -8.76 0.75
CA ALA A 28 -26.50 -10.13 0.50
C ALA A 28 -28.00 -10.41 0.79
N ILE A 29 -28.62 -9.63 1.68
CA ILE A 29 -30.06 -9.76 2.01
C ILE A 29 -30.94 -8.74 1.30
N THR A 30 -30.37 -7.95 0.38
CA THR A 30 -31.10 -6.94 -0.41
C THR A 30 -31.00 -7.27 -1.90
N PRO A 31 -31.84 -6.68 -2.76
CA PRO A 31 -31.71 -6.83 -4.22
C PRO A 31 -30.47 -6.18 -4.84
N ARG A 32 -29.48 -5.77 -4.04
CA ARG A 32 -28.26 -5.11 -4.52
C ARG A 32 -27.17 -6.12 -4.83
N ASP A 33 -26.44 -5.86 -5.90
CA ASP A 33 -25.23 -6.60 -6.24
C ASP A 33 -24.02 -6.12 -5.42
N GLY A 34 -23.00 -6.97 -5.30
CA GLY A 34 -21.72 -6.61 -4.66
C GLY A 34 -21.38 -7.34 -3.37
N ALA A 35 -22.25 -8.23 -2.88
CA ALA A 35 -21.97 -9.05 -1.70
C ALA A 35 -20.68 -9.87 -1.85
N VAL A 36 -20.45 -10.45 -3.03
CA VAL A 36 -19.23 -11.21 -3.36
C VAL A 36 -18.00 -10.31 -3.27
N ILE A 37 -18.02 -9.14 -3.90
CA ILE A 37 -16.89 -8.20 -3.92
C ILE A 37 -16.55 -7.75 -2.48
N LEU A 38 -17.55 -7.36 -1.69
CA LEU A 38 -17.34 -6.95 -0.29
C LEU A 38 -16.82 -8.10 0.58
N THR A 39 -17.25 -9.33 0.31
CA THR A 39 -16.74 -10.53 1.01
C THR A 39 -15.28 -10.80 0.66
N LEU A 40 -14.93 -10.80 -0.63
CA LEU A 40 -13.55 -10.97 -1.09
C LEU A 40 -12.65 -9.86 -0.57
N LEU A 41 -13.14 -8.61 -0.56
CA LEU A 41 -12.45 -7.50 0.05
C LEU A 41 -12.22 -7.73 1.55
N PHE A 42 -13.25 -8.13 2.30
CA PHE A 42 -13.10 -8.42 3.73
C PHE A 42 -11.99 -9.44 3.97
N LEU A 43 -11.96 -10.53 3.20
CA LEU A 43 -10.90 -11.54 3.27
C LEU A 43 -9.52 -10.94 2.95
N ALA A 44 -9.40 -10.13 1.90
CA ALA A 44 -8.17 -9.42 1.57
C ALA A 44 -7.71 -8.48 2.70
N LEU A 45 -8.65 -7.79 3.36
CA LEU A 45 -8.36 -6.92 4.51
C LEU A 45 -7.91 -7.68 5.76
N LEU A 46 -8.04 -9.00 5.82
CA LEU A 46 -7.42 -9.80 6.89
C LEU A 46 -5.90 -9.95 6.69
N VAL A 47 -5.38 -9.84 5.46
CA VAL A 47 -3.95 -10.02 5.16
C VAL A 47 -3.05 -9.06 5.96
N PRO A 48 -3.32 -7.74 6.04
CA PRO A 48 -2.55 -6.83 6.90
C PRO A 48 -2.47 -7.24 8.37
N ARG A 49 -3.58 -7.82 8.88
CA ARG A 49 -3.68 -8.26 10.27
C ARG A 49 -2.87 -9.53 10.49
N LEU A 50 -3.00 -10.52 9.60
CA LEU A 50 -2.28 -11.78 9.65
C LEU A 50 -0.75 -11.58 9.51
N THR A 51 -0.35 -10.65 8.65
CA THR A 51 1.06 -10.29 8.40
C THR A 51 1.62 -9.25 9.38
N ARG A 52 0.82 -8.83 10.36
CA ARG A 52 1.18 -7.84 11.40
C ARG A 52 1.79 -6.57 10.82
N LEU A 53 1.17 -6.01 9.78
CA LEU A 53 1.64 -4.78 9.15
C LEU A 53 1.72 -3.60 10.15
N PRO A 54 2.54 -2.57 9.86
CA PRO A 54 2.55 -1.34 10.63
C PRO A 54 1.13 -0.75 10.70
N ALA A 55 0.69 -0.36 11.91
CA ALA A 55 -0.70 0.03 12.15
C ALA A 55 -1.21 1.17 11.24
N VAL A 56 -0.32 2.06 10.79
CA VAL A 56 -0.67 3.12 9.84
C VAL A 56 -0.98 2.56 8.45
N LEU A 57 -0.14 1.66 7.94
CA LEU A 57 -0.37 1.03 6.62
C LEU A 57 -1.60 0.13 6.64
N ASP A 58 -1.79 -0.59 7.74
CA ASP A 58 -2.99 -1.40 8.01
C ASP A 58 -4.27 -0.55 7.91
N LEU A 59 -4.32 0.57 8.66
CA LEU A 59 -5.45 1.50 8.62
C LEU A 59 -5.65 2.12 7.23
N LEU A 60 -4.58 2.61 6.61
CA LEU A 60 -4.67 3.24 5.28
C LEU A 60 -5.21 2.25 4.25
N LEU A 61 -4.70 1.02 4.22
CA LEU A 61 -5.16 -0.01 3.29
C LEU A 61 -6.64 -0.36 3.52
N CYS A 62 -7.05 -0.54 4.78
CA CYS A 62 -8.46 -0.75 5.11
C CYS A 62 -9.34 0.41 4.64
N ALA A 63 -8.92 1.65 4.90
CA ALA A 63 -9.69 2.84 4.54
C ALA A 63 -9.85 2.97 3.02
N VAL A 64 -8.75 2.93 2.24
CA VAL A 64 -8.83 3.17 0.79
C VAL A 64 -9.55 2.06 0.04
N LEU A 65 -9.33 0.80 0.41
CA LEU A 65 -9.99 -0.32 -0.27
C LEU A 65 -11.48 -0.43 0.11
N ALA A 66 -11.82 -0.20 1.38
CA ALA A 66 -13.23 -0.13 1.79
C ALA A 66 -13.96 1.01 1.08
N TRP A 67 -13.31 2.18 1.00
CA TRP A 67 -13.85 3.34 0.30
C TRP A 67 -14.08 3.02 -1.19
N ALA A 68 -13.07 2.51 -1.90
CA ALA A 68 -13.19 2.15 -3.31
C ALA A 68 -14.32 1.12 -3.57
N ALA A 69 -14.46 0.11 -2.72
CA ALA A 69 -15.52 -0.89 -2.85
C ALA A 69 -16.91 -0.32 -2.56
N TRP A 70 -17.06 0.51 -1.52
CA TRP A 70 -18.31 1.21 -1.26
C TRP A 70 -18.67 2.15 -2.42
N SER A 71 -17.69 2.85 -3.00
CA SER A 71 -17.91 3.70 -4.18
C SER A 71 -18.43 2.92 -5.37
N SER A 72 -17.97 1.68 -5.56
CA SER A 72 -18.47 0.78 -6.61
C SER A 72 -19.89 0.33 -6.33
N VAL A 73 -20.12 -0.26 -5.14
CA VAL A 73 -21.42 -0.84 -4.73
C VAL A 73 -22.53 0.20 -4.64
N PHE A 74 -22.22 1.41 -4.17
CA PHE A 74 -23.19 2.50 -4.02
C PHE A 74 -23.11 3.53 -5.16
N HIS A 75 -22.34 3.25 -6.21
CA HIS A 75 -22.23 4.06 -7.43
C HIS A 75 -21.77 5.51 -7.21
N TRP A 76 -20.92 5.77 -6.20
CA TRP A 76 -20.39 7.11 -5.91
C TRP A 76 -19.48 7.64 -7.02
N TYR A 77 -18.87 6.75 -7.83
CA TYR A 77 -18.08 7.12 -9.01
C TYR A 77 -18.84 7.98 -10.02
N ARG A 78 -20.18 7.94 -10.00
CA ARG A 78 -21.02 8.71 -10.92
C ARG A 78 -21.32 10.13 -10.44
N THR A 79 -20.82 10.53 -9.26
CA THR A 79 -21.19 11.81 -8.65
C THR A 79 -20.43 13.00 -9.25
N VAL A 80 -19.12 12.88 -9.45
CA VAL A 80 -18.26 13.97 -9.96
C VAL A 80 -17.16 13.39 -10.85
N GLY A 81 -16.90 14.01 -12.00
CA GLY A 81 -16.06 13.43 -13.07
C GLY A 81 -14.60 13.12 -12.71
N TRP A 82 -14.00 13.82 -11.74
CA TRP A 82 -12.60 13.58 -11.31
C TRP A 82 -12.46 12.53 -10.21
N TYR A 83 -13.57 12.14 -9.60
CA TYR A 83 -13.56 11.32 -8.38
C TYR A 83 -12.95 9.94 -8.64
N ASP A 84 -13.28 9.35 -9.79
CA ASP A 84 -12.80 8.03 -10.21
C ASP A 84 -11.27 7.98 -10.31
N THR A 85 -10.71 8.88 -11.13
CA THR A 85 -9.27 9.05 -11.29
C THR A 85 -8.55 9.37 -9.98
N ALA A 86 -9.19 10.08 -9.05
CA ALA A 86 -8.60 10.32 -7.72
C ALA A 86 -8.52 9.04 -6.87
N VAL A 87 -9.54 8.17 -6.92
CA VAL A 87 -9.52 6.87 -6.26
C VAL A 87 -8.48 5.95 -6.89
N HIS A 88 -8.37 5.99 -8.22
CA HIS A 88 -7.34 5.30 -9.02
C HIS A 88 -5.92 5.84 -8.80
N ALA A 89 -5.75 7.07 -8.34
CA ALA A 89 -4.44 7.55 -7.88
C ALA A 89 -4.11 7.02 -6.47
N VAL A 90 -5.02 7.23 -5.52
CA VAL A 90 -4.75 7.01 -4.10
C VAL A 90 -4.63 5.52 -3.78
N THR A 91 -5.53 4.71 -4.33
CA THR A 91 -5.66 3.32 -3.92
C THR A 91 -4.48 2.47 -4.39
N PRO A 92 -4.08 2.46 -5.68
CA PRO A 92 -2.84 1.81 -6.11
C PRO A 92 -1.61 2.31 -5.35
N GLY A 93 -1.52 3.61 -5.05
CA GLY A 93 -0.37 4.14 -4.30
C GLY A 93 -0.24 3.58 -2.88
N VAL A 94 -1.33 3.49 -2.14
CA VAL A 94 -1.35 2.89 -0.80
C VAL A 94 -1.11 1.37 -0.85
N VAL A 95 -1.71 0.68 -1.82
CA VAL A 95 -1.49 -0.76 -2.04
C VAL A 95 -0.02 -1.01 -2.39
N ALA A 96 0.57 -0.23 -3.28
CA ALA A 96 1.96 -0.34 -3.71
C ALA A 96 2.95 -0.16 -2.55
N ALA A 97 2.78 0.88 -1.73
CA ALA A 97 3.61 1.09 -0.55
C ALA A 97 3.48 -0.06 0.45
N THR A 98 2.27 -0.61 0.60
CA THR A 98 2.00 -1.75 1.46
C THR A 98 2.65 -3.04 0.94
N LEU A 99 2.53 -3.31 -0.36
CA LEU A 99 3.17 -4.44 -1.02
C LEU A 99 4.69 -4.36 -0.92
N HIS A 100 5.29 -3.18 -1.12
CA HIS A 100 6.74 -3.02 -0.97
C HIS A 100 7.20 -3.40 0.45
N VAL A 101 6.53 -2.90 1.48
CA VAL A 101 6.85 -3.25 2.88
C VAL A 101 6.63 -4.73 3.16
N LEU A 102 5.56 -5.33 2.63
CA LEU A 102 5.26 -6.74 2.81
C LEU A 102 6.30 -7.64 2.13
N LEU A 103 6.60 -7.37 0.85
CA LEU A 103 7.60 -8.11 0.07
C LEU A 103 9.00 -7.97 0.66
N ALA A 104 9.33 -6.79 1.21
CA ALA A 104 10.58 -6.60 1.94
C ALA A 104 10.66 -7.47 3.21
N ARG A 105 9.56 -7.61 3.95
CA ARG A 105 9.50 -8.53 5.11
C ARG A 105 9.63 -9.99 4.71
N LEU A 106 9.12 -10.34 3.54
CA LEU A 106 9.28 -11.67 2.94
C LEU A 106 10.65 -11.88 2.29
N ARG A 107 11.54 -10.88 2.33
CA ARG A 107 12.88 -10.88 1.71
C ARG A 107 12.87 -11.03 0.18
N LEU A 108 11.75 -10.70 -0.46
CA LEU A 108 11.61 -10.69 -1.92
C LEU A 108 12.04 -9.36 -2.54
N LEU A 109 12.02 -8.27 -1.75
CA LEU A 109 12.54 -6.96 -2.13
C LEU A 109 13.46 -6.40 -1.05
N PRO A 110 14.38 -5.47 -1.39
CA PRO A 110 15.11 -4.72 -0.39
C PRO A 110 14.18 -3.96 0.55
N SER A 111 14.62 -3.77 1.80
CA SER A 111 13.92 -2.88 2.71
C SER A 111 13.94 -1.45 2.18
N PRO A 112 12.84 -0.69 2.27
CA PRO A 112 12.85 0.75 1.94
C PRO A 112 13.85 1.56 2.77
N ALA A 113 14.28 1.04 3.92
CA ALA A 113 15.27 1.65 4.80
C ALA A 113 16.70 1.11 4.61
N ASP A 114 16.93 0.27 3.61
CA ASP A 114 18.26 -0.23 3.29
C ASP A 114 19.16 0.90 2.79
N ARG A 115 20.29 1.12 3.47
CA ARG A 115 21.25 2.19 3.14
C ARG A 115 22.10 1.85 1.92
N ALA A 116 22.24 0.55 1.57
CA ALA A 116 22.95 0.13 0.36
C ALA A 116 22.13 0.41 -0.90
N LEU A 117 20.81 0.59 -0.75
CA LEU A 117 19.92 0.87 -1.86
C LEU A 117 20.12 2.31 -2.36
N ARG A 118 20.21 2.49 -3.68
CA ARG A 118 20.21 3.83 -4.29
C ARG A 118 18.93 4.56 -3.89
N ARG A 119 19.03 5.85 -3.52
CA ARG A 119 17.88 6.67 -3.07
C ARG A 119 16.67 6.61 -4.01
N ALA A 120 16.91 6.48 -5.32
CA ALA A 120 15.86 6.41 -6.34
C ALA A 120 15.18 5.04 -6.46
N ALA A 121 15.75 3.96 -5.94
CA ALA A 121 15.20 2.62 -6.15
C ALA A 121 13.92 2.37 -5.33
N THR A 122 13.78 2.93 -4.12
CA THR A 122 12.53 2.79 -3.34
C THR A 122 11.32 3.39 -4.08
N PRO A 123 11.36 4.64 -4.58
CA PRO A 123 10.29 5.18 -5.40
C PRO A 123 10.03 4.34 -6.64
N LEU A 124 11.08 3.97 -7.41
CA LEU A 124 10.93 3.19 -8.65
C LEU A 124 10.27 1.82 -8.43
N LEU A 125 10.73 1.06 -7.44
CA LEU A 125 10.14 -0.25 -7.11
C LEU A 125 8.68 -0.11 -6.65
N THR A 126 8.38 0.93 -5.87
CA THR A 126 7.00 1.19 -5.43
C THR A 126 6.12 1.56 -6.61
N THR A 127 6.60 2.43 -7.52
CA THR A 127 5.89 2.78 -8.76
C THR A 127 5.64 1.55 -9.63
N ALA A 128 6.62 0.65 -9.77
CA ALA A 128 6.44 -0.57 -10.55
C ALA A 128 5.36 -1.48 -9.95
N LEU A 129 5.37 -1.70 -8.63
CA LEU A 129 4.31 -2.44 -7.93
C LEU A 129 2.94 -1.80 -8.14
N GLY A 130 2.88 -0.47 -8.05
CA GLY A 130 1.66 0.29 -8.24
C GLY A 130 1.12 0.27 -9.67
N ALA A 131 2.01 0.33 -10.66
CA ALA A 131 1.65 0.15 -12.06
C ALA A 131 1.04 -1.24 -12.28
N THR A 132 1.61 -2.30 -11.70
CA THR A 132 1.01 -3.64 -11.73
C THR A 132 -0.38 -3.66 -11.07
N VAL A 133 -0.54 -3.03 -9.90
CA VAL A 133 -1.84 -2.96 -9.22
C VAL A 133 -2.88 -2.21 -10.06
N ALA A 134 -2.51 -1.07 -10.63
CA ALA A 134 -3.39 -0.29 -11.50
C ALA A 134 -3.79 -1.10 -12.74
N SER A 135 -2.84 -1.77 -13.40
CA SER A 135 -3.15 -2.65 -14.53
C SER A 135 -4.09 -3.80 -14.16
N LEU A 136 -3.89 -4.43 -13.00
CA LEU A 136 -4.78 -5.50 -12.54
C LEU A 136 -6.18 -4.96 -12.20
N TRP A 137 -6.29 -3.72 -11.75
CA TRP A 137 -7.58 -3.05 -11.52
C TRP A 137 -8.32 -2.87 -12.84
N GLU A 138 -7.68 -2.29 -13.85
CA GLU A 138 -8.30 -2.11 -15.18
C GLU A 138 -8.72 -3.43 -15.82
N MET A 139 -7.89 -4.48 -15.69
CA MET A 139 -8.25 -5.83 -16.13
C MET A 139 -9.47 -6.38 -15.39
N TYR A 140 -9.60 -6.09 -14.09
CA TYR A 140 -10.77 -6.44 -13.32
C TYR A 140 -12.02 -5.68 -13.79
N GLU A 141 -11.92 -4.38 -14.07
CA GLU A 141 -13.08 -3.59 -14.53
C GLU A 141 -13.55 -4.01 -15.92
N TRP A 142 -12.60 -4.28 -16.82
CA TRP A 142 -12.85 -4.90 -18.11
C TRP A 142 -13.56 -6.24 -17.93
N LEU A 143 -13.03 -7.15 -17.11
CA LEU A 143 -13.61 -8.47 -16.88
C LEU A 143 -15.02 -8.37 -16.26
N ALA A 144 -15.19 -7.49 -15.27
CA ALA A 144 -16.48 -7.28 -14.61
C ALA A 144 -17.54 -6.76 -15.59
N THR A 145 -17.16 -5.85 -16.50
CA THR A 145 -18.09 -5.27 -17.48
C THR A 145 -18.38 -6.23 -18.63
N ASP A 146 -17.34 -6.75 -19.28
CA ASP A 146 -17.47 -7.50 -20.54
C ASP A 146 -17.89 -8.96 -20.32
N VAL A 147 -17.49 -9.58 -19.19
CA VAL A 147 -17.80 -10.99 -18.92
C VAL A 147 -18.95 -11.13 -17.93
N PHE A 148 -18.99 -10.28 -16.89
CA PHE A 148 -20.02 -10.38 -15.83
C PHE A 148 -21.16 -9.36 -15.98
N GLY A 149 -21.14 -8.49 -17.00
CA GLY A 149 -22.22 -7.54 -17.28
C GLY A 149 -22.36 -6.42 -16.25
N ALA A 150 -21.33 -6.16 -15.45
CA ALA A 150 -21.33 -5.07 -14.48
C ALA A 150 -21.39 -3.71 -15.20
N ARG A 151 -22.01 -2.72 -14.56
CA ARG A 151 -22.11 -1.34 -15.11
C ARG A 151 -21.07 -0.43 -14.49
N LEU A 152 -19.80 -0.72 -14.77
CA LEU A 152 -18.66 0.13 -14.40
C LEU A 152 -18.41 1.19 -15.47
N ARG A 153 -17.71 2.25 -15.08
CA ARG A 153 -17.23 3.27 -16.01
C ARG A 153 -15.96 2.69 -16.64
N VAL A 154 -15.99 2.44 -17.94
CA VAL A 154 -14.87 1.85 -18.69
C VAL A 154 -14.77 2.50 -20.06
N GLY A 155 -13.55 2.62 -20.58
CA GLY A 155 -13.26 3.16 -21.91
C GLY A 155 -11.78 3.40 -22.10
N TYR A 156 -11.31 3.50 -23.34
CA TYR A 156 -9.87 3.64 -23.62
C TYR A 156 -9.24 4.86 -22.93
N GLU A 157 -9.87 6.03 -23.05
CA GLU A 157 -9.36 7.25 -22.43
C GLU A 157 -9.38 7.19 -20.90
N ASP A 158 -10.42 6.57 -20.34
CA ASP A 158 -10.65 6.37 -18.91
C ASP A 158 -9.55 5.46 -18.33
N THR A 159 -9.39 4.27 -18.93
CA THR A 159 -8.34 3.30 -18.56
C THR A 159 -6.94 3.91 -18.64
N ILE A 160 -6.63 4.67 -19.70
CA ILE A 160 -5.30 5.32 -19.81
C ILE A 160 -5.13 6.39 -18.73
N ALA A 161 -6.16 7.18 -18.44
CA ALA A 161 -6.12 8.19 -17.38
C ALA A 161 -5.93 7.55 -16.00
N ASP A 162 -6.62 6.44 -15.72
CA ASP A 162 -6.58 5.75 -14.44
C ASP A 162 -5.26 5.00 -14.23
N LEU A 163 -4.69 4.40 -15.29
CA LEU A 163 -3.32 3.88 -15.26
C LEU A 163 -2.29 4.97 -14.96
N ALA A 164 -2.40 6.13 -15.64
CA ALA A 164 -1.50 7.26 -15.40
C ALA A 164 -1.64 7.81 -13.98
N ALA A 165 -2.86 7.87 -13.46
CA ALA A 165 -3.17 8.26 -12.10
C ALA A 165 -2.57 7.26 -11.08
N GLY A 166 -2.77 5.97 -11.28
CA GLY A 166 -2.23 4.90 -10.44
C GLY A 166 -0.71 4.88 -10.40
N VAL A 167 -0.04 5.07 -11.54
CA VAL A 167 1.42 5.23 -11.62
C VAL A 167 1.88 6.45 -10.82
N SER A 168 1.20 7.60 -11.00
CA SER A 168 1.53 8.86 -10.35
C SER A 168 1.35 8.80 -8.83
N GLY A 169 0.23 8.24 -8.36
CA GLY A 169 -0.04 8.04 -6.94
C GLY A 169 0.95 7.07 -6.29
N SER A 170 1.38 6.05 -7.03
CA SER A 170 2.38 5.08 -6.57
C SER A 170 3.80 5.63 -6.51
N LEU A 171 4.16 6.53 -7.45
CA LEU A 171 5.38 7.31 -7.35
C LEU A 171 5.37 8.21 -6.11
N ALA A 172 4.27 8.94 -5.87
CA ALA A 172 4.14 9.77 -4.67
C ALA A 172 4.28 8.94 -3.39
N ALA A 173 3.60 7.79 -3.32
CA ALA A 173 3.71 6.87 -2.18
C ALA A 173 5.14 6.34 -1.98
N GLY A 174 5.84 6.01 -3.07
CA GLY A 174 7.24 5.59 -3.05
C GLY A 174 8.19 6.69 -2.58
N LEU A 175 7.96 7.94 -2.99
CA LEU A 175 8.70 9.11 -2.49
C LEU A 175 8.48 9.33 -0.99
N VAL A 176 7.23 9.23 -0.52
CA VAL A 176 6.90 9.30 0.92
C VAL A 176 7.61 8.19 1.68
N LEU A 177 7.61 6.95 1.16
CA LEU A 177 8.26 5.82 1.81
C LEU A 177 9.78 6.03 1.92
N ALA A 178 10.42 6.49 0.84
CA ALA A 178 11.85 6.83 0.83
C ALA A 178 12.18 7.97 1.80
N TRP A 179 11.36 9.02 1.83
CA TRP A 179 11.51 10.13 2.76
C TRP A 179 11.42 9.67 4.22
N ARG A 180 10.41 8.84 4.55
CA ARG A 180 10.26 8.28 5.91
C ARG A 180 11.43 7.39 6.31
N ALA A 181 11.96 6.61 5.38
CA ALA A 181 13.15 5.78 5.62
C ALA A 181 14.39 6.63 5.95
N ALA A 182 14.60 7.72 5.21
CA ALA A 182 15.70 8.65 5.44
C ALA A 182 15.61 9.36 6.81
N HIS A 183 14.41 9.74 7.25
CA HIS A 183 14.20 10.52 8.48
C HIS A 183 13.91 9.65 9.72
N GLY A 184 13.46 8.40 9.54
CA GLY A 184 13.18 7.47 10.64
C GLY A 184 14.43 6.92 11.34
N SER A 185 15.62 7.16 10.79
CA SER A 185 16.90 6.70 11.33
C SER A 185 17.77 7.80 11.97
N LEU A 186 17.20 8.99 12.21
CA LEU A 186 17.87 10.10 12.94
C LEU A 186 17.80 9.96 14.48
N GLY A 187 17.43 8.77 14.98
CA GLY A 187 17.31 8.45 16.42
C GLY A 187 18.49 7.65 17.02
N THR A 188 19.60 7.49 16.30
CA THR A 188 20.87 7.02 16.87
C THR A 188 21.86 8.17 16.91
N THR A 189 21.73 9.00 17.94
CA THR A 189 22.84 9.79 18.47
C THR A 189 23.98 8.85 18.82
N GLY A 190 25.18 9.16 18.33
CA GLY A 190 26.31 8.26 18.26
C GLY A 190 26.90 7.83 19.59
N ASN A 191 27.56 6.67 19.57
CA ASN A 191 28.85 6.49 20.20
C ASN A 191 29.54 5.28 19.54
N GLY A 192 30.63 5.54 18.84
CA GLY A 192 31.40 4.53 18.13
C GLY A 192 32.67 5.19 17.62
N ARG A 193 33.47 5.68 18.57
CA ARG A 193 34.78 6.28 18.35
C ARG A 193 35.55 5.54 17.26
N LEU A 194 35.87 6.26 16.20
CA LEU A 194 37.07 6.00 15.41
C LEU A 194 38.26 6.30 16.32
N THR A 195 38.76 5.30 17.06
CA THR A 195 40.13 5.35 17.57
C THR A 195 41.05 4.95 16.43
N ALA A 196 41.55 5.96 15.75
CA ALA A 196 42.78 5.88 15.00
C ALA A 196 43.93 5.42 15.92
N GLY A 197 44.82 4.60 15.36
CA GLY A 197 46.22 4.53 15.77
C GLY A 197 46.55 3.73 17.03
N ARG A 198 46.98 2.47 16.86
CA ARG A 198 48.16 1.98 17.57
C ARG A 198 48.92 0.97 16.72
N ASP A 199 50.15 1.38 16.43
CA ASP A 199 51.24 0.71 15.73
C ASP A 199 51.31 -0.81 15.95
N VAL A 200 51.22 -1.56 14.85
CA VAL A 200 51.76 -2.92 14.79
C VAL A 200 53.26 -2.80 14.55
N ARG A 201 54.03 -2.76 15.64
CA ARG A 201 55.49 -2.92 15.60
C ARG A 201 55.82 -4.37 15.24
N ILE A 202 56.37 -4.54 14.04
CA ILE A 202 56.99 -5.76 13.53
C ILE A 202 58.07 -6.21 14.51
N LYS A 203 57.93 -7.38 15.14
CA LYS A 203 59.04 -8.09 15.76
C LYS A 203 59.88 -8.74 14.67
N ARG A 204 61.04 -8.16 14.37
CA ARG A 204 62.19 -8.92 13.86
C ARG A 204 62.80 -9.67 15.05
N THR A 205 62.73 -10.98 15.05
CA THR A 205 63.60 -11.84 15.85
C THR A 205 64.64 -12.43 14.92
N GLY A 206 65.86 -11.89 14.99
CA GLY A 206 67.09 -12.56 14.58
C GLY A 206 67.93 -12.73 15.84
N GLY A 207 68.37 -13.96 16.07
CA GLY A 207 69.12 -14.45 17.22
C GLY A 207 69.10 -15.96 17.19
#